data_AF-A0A351T6H9-F1
#
_entry.id   AF-A0A351T6H9-F1
#
_cell.length_a   1.000
_cell.length_b   1.000
_cell.length_c   1.000
_cell.angle_alpha   90.00
_cell.angle_beta   90.00
_cell.angle_gamma   90.00
#
_symmetry.space_group_name_H-M   'P 1'
#
loop_
_entity.id
_entity.type
_entity.pdbx_description
1 polymer ?
#
loop_
_entity_poly.entity_id
_entity_poly.type
_entity_poly.pdbx_seq_one_letter_code
_entity_poly.pdbx_strand_id
1 'polypeptide(L)'
;LDFGTTGKLRYSDLVMYDRQTESWWQQFLGRAIVGTLTGSELTILPSRVEPVARFRDRHPDGKILIPPDPQARAYGENPYAGYDGSRTPFLYQGSLPANIAPMARVVAVGSTAWALSLVKARGEILTGDLRLR
;
A
#
# COMPACT_ATOMS: atom_id res chain seq x y z
N LEU A 1 15.40 -6.70 10.85
CA LEU A 1 14.22 -7.59 10.79
C LEU A 1 14.17 -8.22 9.41
N ASP A 2 13.85 -9.50 9.33
CA ASP A 2 13.64 -10.26 8.10
C ASP A 2 12.20 -10.76 8.08
N PHE A 3 11.43 -10.32 7.09
CA PHE A 3 9.99 -10.48 7.07
C PHE A 3 9.53 -11.66 6.20
N GLY A 4 8.38 -12.21 6.57
CA GLY A 4 7.60 -13.13 5.74
C GLY A 4 6.11 -12.88 5.90
N THR A 5 5.31 -13.63 5.13
CA THR A 5 3.84 -13.55 5.17
C THR A 5 3.28 -14.61 6.11
N THR A 6 2.38 -14.25 7.03
CA THR A 6 1.74 -15.24 7.93
C THR A 6 0.64 -16.08 7.24
N GLY A 7 0.20 -15.67 6.04
CA GLY A 7 -1.01 -16.18 5.41
C GLY A 7 -2.31 -15.70 6.04
N LYS A 8 -2.25 -14.78 7.02
CA LYS A 8 -3.41 -14.20 7.70
C LYS A 8 -3.66 -12.77 7.23
N LEU A 9 -4.93 -12.39 7.28
CA LEU A 9 -5.39 -11.03 7.03
C LEU A 9 -6.05 -10.46 8.27
N ARG A 10 -5.86 -9.18 8.52
CA ARG A 10 -6.60 -8.38 9.50
C ARG A 10 -7.01 -7.07 8.84
N TYR A 11 -8.32 -6.78 8.86
CA TYR A 11 -8.91 -5.67 8.08
C TYR A 11 -8.66 -5.78 6.57
N SER A 12 -8.62 -7.02 6.04
CA SER A 12 -8.23 -7.29 4.65
C SER A 12 -6.83 -6.76 4.27
N ASP A 13 -5.97 -6.57 5.26
CA ASP A 13 -4.57 -6.21 5.10
C ASP A 13 -3.69 -7.35 5.61
N LEU A 14 -2.53 -7.53 4.98
CA LEU A 14 -1.58 -8.58 5.31
C LEU A 14 -1.08 -8.44 6.76
N VAL A 15 -0.99 -9.57 7.45
CA VAL A 15 -0.17 -9.68 8.66
C VAL A 15 1.17 -10.30 8.29
N MET A 16 2.25 -9.55 8.47
CA MET A 16 3.62 -10.03 8.30
C MET A 16 4.14 -10.65 9.59
N TYR A 17 5.17 -11.47 9.52
CA TYR A 17 5.98 -11.87 10.68
C TYR A 17 7.44 -11.51 10.45
N ASP A 18 8.22 -11.32 11.51
CA ASP A 18 9.68 -11.29 11.42
C ASP A 18 10.33 -12.55 12.03
N ARG A 19 11.40 -13.05 11.39
CA ARG A 19 12.06 -14.30 11.76
C ARG A 19 12.94 -14.20 13.02
N GLN A 20 13.41 -13.01 13.39
CA GLN A 20 14.36 -12.86 14.49
C GLN A 20 13.68 -12.80 15.86
N THR A 21 12.49 -12.21 15.93
CA THR A 21 11.81 -11.93 17.20
C THR A 21 10.44 -12.60 17.31
N GLU A 22 10.03 -13.29 16.24
CA GLU A 22 8.73 -13.94 16.09
C GLU A 22 7.55 -12.98 16.29
N SER A 23 7.75 -11.68 16.02
CA SER A 23 6.71 -10.68 16.14
C SER A 23 5.87 -10.61 14.86
N TRP A 24 4.58 -10.33 15.01
CA TRP A 24 3.65 -10.16 13.89
C TRP A 24 3.30 -8.70 13.71
N TRP A 25 3.22 -8.26 12.46
CA TRP A 25 3.15 -6.86 12.09
C TRP A 25 1.96 -6.61 11.17
N GLN A 26 1.13 -5.61 11.50
CA GLN A 26 0.10 -5.12 10.57
C GLN A 26 0.81 -4.38 9.42
N GLN A 27 0.75 -4.89 8.19
CA GLN A 27 1.56 -4.41 7.07
C GLN A 27 1.39 -2.90 6.85
N PHE A 28 0.15 -2.43 6.71
CA PHE A 28 -0.11 -1.05 6.34
C PHE A 28 0.33 -0.04 7.41
N LEU A 29 0.16 -0.40 8.70
CA LEU A 29 0.54 0.48 9.82
C LEU A 29 2.01 0.33 10.24
N GLY A 30 2.67 -0.76 9.85
CA GLY A 30 4.01 -1.09 10.31
C GLY A 30 4.09 -1.36 11.82
N ARG A 31 2.97 -1.68 12.49
CA ARG A 31 2.93 -1.88 13.95
C ARG A 31 3.01 -3.36 14.31
N ALA A 32 3.87 -3.71 15.26
CA ALA A 32 3.90 -5.03 15.87
C ALA A 32 2.68 -5.21 16.79
N ILE A 33 1.89 -6.25 16.53
CA ILE A 33 0.63 -6.55 17.21
C ILE A 33 0.68 -7.83 18.06
N VAL A 34 1.67 -8.68 17.84
CA VAL A 34 1.93 -9.91 18.60
C VAL A 34 3.44 -10.12 18.70
N GLY A 35 3.91 -10.76 19.78
CA GLY A 35 5.29 -11.19 19.95
C GLY A 35 6.17 -10.16 20.65
N THR A 36 7.49 -10.41 20.62
CA THR A 36 8.50 -9.70 21.42
C THR A 36 8.48 -8.18 21.23
N LEU A 37 8.22 -7.72 20.00
CA LEU A 37 8.26 -6.30 19.65
C LEU A 37 6.89 -5.61 19.73
N THR A 38 5.86 -6.25 20.30
CA THR A 38 4.49 -5.69 20.39
C THR A 38 4.49 -4.24 20.85
N GLY A 39 3.78 -3.39 20.11
CA GLY A 39 3.71 -1.95 20.35
C GLY A 39 4.76 -1.13 19.59
N SER A 40 5.82 -1.76 19.07
CA SER A 40 6.81 -1.09 18.21
C SER A 40 6.23 -0.75 16.84
N GLU A 41 6.81 0.25 16.19
CA GLU A 41 6.43 0.73 14.85
C GLU A 41 7.64 0.75 13.91
N LEU A 42 7.43 0.36 12.66
CA LEU A 42 8.42 0.45 11.60
C LEU A 42 8.49 1.88 11.04
N THR A 43 9.68 2.27 10.60
CA THR A 43 9.86 3.51 9.85
C THR A 43 9.20 3.39 8.47
N ILE A 44 8.20 4.24 8.21
CA ILE A 44 7.55 4.33 6.91
C ILE A 44 8.49 5.03 5.93
N LEU A 45 8.76 4.37 4.80
CA LEU A 45 9.51 4.95 3.68
C LEU A 45 8.54 5.47 2.62
N PRO A 46 8.79 6.67 2.04
CA PRO A 46 7.99 7.17 0.94
C PRO A 46 7.98 6.19 -0.24
N SER A 47 6.79 5.84 -0.71
CA SER A 47 6.59 4.98 -1.86
C SER A 47 5.36 5.43 -2.65
N ARG A 48 5.29 5.01 -3.92
CA ARG A 48 4.12 5.26 -4.77
C ARG A 48 3.95 4.15 -5.78
N VAL A 49 2.71 3.94 -6.21
CA VAL A 49 2.40 3.13 -7.39
C VAL A 49 2.50 4.02 -8.62
N GLU A 50 3.29 3.60 -9.61
CA GLU A 50 3.42 4.31 -10.88
C GLU A 50 3.40 3.34 -12.09
N PRO A 51 2.93 3.80 -13.26
CA PRO A 51 3.05 3.02 -14.48
C PRO A 51 4.52 2.80 -14.86
N VAL A 52 4.88 1.57 -15.25
CA VAL A 52 6.24 1.23 -15.69
C VAL A 52 6.71 2.09 -16.86
N ALA A 53 5.81 2.43 -17.79
CA ALA A 53 6.14 3.33 -18.91
C ALA A 53 6.65 4.70 -18.41
N ARG A 54 5.96 5.31 -17.43
CA ARG A 54 6.37 6.60 -16.85
C ARG A 54 7.67 6.49 -16.05
N PHE A 55 7.91 5.35 -15.43
CA PHE A 55 9.21 5.09 -14.78
C PHE A 55 10.33 5.08 -15.82
N ARG A 56 10.17 4.33 -16.93
CA ARG A 56 11.17 4.23 -18.01
C ARG A 56 11.44 5.57 -18.69
N ASP A 57 10.41 6.37 -18.94
CA ASP A 57 10.58 7.70 -19.55
C ASP A 57 11.42 8.62 -18.66
N ARG A 58 11.25 8.53 -17.34
CA ARG A 58 11.96 9.34 -16.36
C ARG A 58 13.35 8.78 -16.00
N HIS A 59 13.54 7.48 -16.13
CA HIS A 59 14.75 6.74 -15.77
C HIS A 59 15.11 5.73 -16.88
N PRO A 60 15.74 6.19 -17.98
CA PRO A 60 16.05 5.32 -19.11
C PRO A 60 17.01 4.17 -18.72
N ASP A 61 17.92 4.40 -17.78
CA ASP A 61 18.85 3.40 -17.23
C ASP A 61 18.33 2.74 -15.94
N GLY A 62 17.07 3.01 -15.58
CA GLY A 62 16.43 2.50 -14.38
C GLY A 62 16.30 0.98 -14.43
N LYS A 63 16.74 0.31 -13.36
CA LYS A 63 16.62 -1.15 -13.24
C LYS A 63 15.23 -1.52 -12.74
N ILE A 64 14.62 -2.51 -13.39
CA ILE A 64 13.37 -3.14 -12.96
C ILE A 64 13.71 -4.57 -12.57
N LEU A 65 13.31 -4.99 -11.37
CA LEU A 65 13.46 -6.37 -10.95
C LEU A 65 12.56 -7.25 -11.83
N ILE A 66 13.09 -8.35 -12.36
CA ILE A 66 12.32 -9.36 -13.08
C ILE A 66 11.86 -10.46 -12.12
N PRO A 67 10.75 -11.17 -12.41
CA PRO A 67 10.33 -12.28 -11.57
C PRO A 67 11.47 -13.30 -11.44
N PRO A 68 11.78 -13.78 -10.23
CA PRO A 68 12.86 -14.74 -10.03
C PRO A 68 12.55 -16.12 -10.64
N ASP A 69 11.26 -16.43 -10.78
CA ASP A 69 10.75 -17.62 -11.48
C ASP A 69 10.07 -17.19 -12.79
N PRO A 70 10.59 -17.59 -13.96
CA PRO A 70 9.97 -17.31 -15.26
C PRO A 70 8.56 -17.88 -15.44
N GLN A 71 8.17 -18.88 -14.65
CA GLN A 71 6.82 -19.45 -14.64
C GLN A 71 5.86 -18.68 -13.70
N ALA A 72 6.37 -17.75 -12.90
CA ALA A 72 5.54 -16.87 -12.13
C ALA A 72 4.76 -15.92 -13.04
N ARG A 73 3.64 -15.40 -12.52
CA ARG A 73 2.84 -14.37 -13.20
C ARG A 73 3.73 -13.19 -13.61
N ALA A 74 3.61 -12.76 -14.86
CA ALA A 74 4.37 -11.64 -15.39
C ALA A 74 4.09 -10.34 -14.60
N TYR A 75 5.14 -9.57 -14.30
CA TYR A 75 4.97 -8.21 -13.79
C TYR A 75 4.23 -7.35 -14.82
N GLY A 76 3.03 -6.91 -14.47
CA GLY A 76 2.12 -6.16 -15.34
C GLY A 76 0.75 -6.83 -15.53
N GLU A 77 0.63 -8.12 -15.23
CA GLU A 77 -0.67 -8.78 -15.21
C GLU A 77 -1.34 -8.59 -13.84
N ASN A 78 -2.50 -7.93 -13.82
CA ASN A 78 -3.23 -7.66 -12.58
C ASN A 78 -4.14 -8.85 -12.21
N PRO A 79 -3.86 -9.62 -11.13
CA PRO A 79 -4.74 -10.68 -10.64
C PRO A 79 -6.11 -10.20 -10.18
N TYR A 80 -6.26 -8.91 -9.91
CA TYR A 80 -7.45 -8.30 -9.32
C TYR A 80 -8.09 -7.31 -10.29
N ALA A 81 -8.19 -7.67 -11.58
CA ALA A 81 -8.86 -6.85 -12.57
C ALA A 81 -10.29 -6.48 -12.11
N GLY A 82 -10.62 -5.18 -12.17
CA GLY A 82 -11.90 -4.64 -11.70
C GLY A 82 -11.98 -4.32 -10.20
N TYR A 83 -11.02 -4.76 -9.39
CA TYR A 83 -11.08 -4.56 -7.94
C TYR A 83 -11.04 -3.09 -7.52
N ASP A 84 -10.25 -2.26 -8.21
CA ASP A 84 -10.18 -0.80 -7.99
C ASP A 84 -11.55 -0.09 -8.10
N GLY A 85 -12.52 -0.69 -8.80
CA GLY A 85 -13.88 -0.18 -8.97
C GLY A 85 -14.93 -0.91 -8.13
N SER A 86 -14.54 -1.87 -7.28
CA SER A 86 -15.48 -2.63 -6.46
C SER A 86 -16.20 -1.70 -5.46
N ARG A 87 -17.42 -2.08 -5.07
CA ARG A 87 -18.18 -1.40 -4.00
C ARG A 87 -17.81 -1.88 -2.61
N THR A 88 -17.26 -3.10 -2.52
CA THR A 88 -16.88 -3.74 -1.27
C THR A 88 -15.47 -4.33 -1.40
N PRO A 89 -14.57 -4.11 -0.44
CA PRO A 89 -13.28 -4.75 -0.45
C PRO A 89 -13.44 -6.26 -0.20
N PHE A 90 -12.63 -7.06 -0.90
CA PHE A 90 -12.62 -8.52 -0.75
C PHE A 90 -12.20 -8.87 0.67
N LEU A 91 -12.87 -9.84 1.31
CA LEU A 91 -12.59 -10.30 2.68
C LEU A 91 -12.62 -9.24 3.80
N TYR A 92 -13.12 -8.03 3.52
CA TYR A 92 -13.32 -7.01 4.53
C TYR A 92 -14.72 -7.11 5.13
N GLN A 93 -14.80 -7.15 6.47
CA GLN A 93 -16.05 -7.29 7.22
C GLN A 93 -16.35 -6.09 8.14
N GLY A 94 -15.57 -5.00 8.04
CA GLY A 94 -15.77 -3.80 8.84
C GLY A 94 -16.74 -2.79 8.21
N SER A 95 -16.85 -1.63 8.84
CA SER A 95 -17.63 -0.50 8.31
C SER A 95 -16.90 0.17 7.15
N LEU A 96 -17.66 0.63 6.16
CA LEU A 96 -17.14 1.38 5.03
C LEU A 96 -17.31 2.89 5.28
N PRO A 97 -16.37 3.72 4.81
CA PRO A 97 -16.51 5.16 4.94
C PRO A 97 -17.64 5.69 4.05
N ALA A 98 -18.35 6.73 4.53
CA ALA A 98 -19.51 7.28 3.82
C ALA A 98 -19.14 8.26 2.69
N ASN A 99 -17.95 8.86 2.75
CA ASN A 99 -17.55 10.01 1.93
C ASN A 99 -16.40 9.73 0.95
N ILE A 100 -15.95 8.48 0.84
CA ILE A 100 -14.89 8.07 -0.07
C ILE A 100 -15.18 6.65 -0.58
N ALA A 101 -14.90 6.38 -1.86
CA ALA A 101 -15.02 5.02 -2.38
C ALA A 101 -14.04 4.09 -1.63
N PRO A 102 -14.43 2.85 -1.26
CA PRO A 102 -13.57 2.02 -0.41
C PRO A 102 -12.23 1.65 -1.04
N MET A 103 -12.14 1.67 -2.37
CA MET A 103 -10.92 1.40 -3.15
C MET A 103 -10.31 2.68 -3.74
N ALA A 104 -10.71 3.85 -3.25
CA ALA A 104 -10.13 5.11 -3.69
C ALA A 104 -8.63 5.15 -3.41
N ARG A 105 -7.86 5.54 -4.41
CA ARG A 105 -6.43 5.81 -4.24
C ARG A 105 -6.27 7.11 -3.47
N VAL A 106 -5.36 7.11 -2.50
CA VAL A 106 -5.07 8.27 -1.65
C VAL A 106 -3.58 8.60 -1.73
N VAL A 107 -3.26 9.86 -1.45
CA VAL A 107 -1.92 10.26 -0.99
C VAL A 107 -1.99 10.36 0.52
N ALA A 108 -1.14 9.61 1.23
CA ALA A 108 -1.04 9.67 2.68
C ALA A 108 0.28 10.34 3.09
N VAL A 109 0.22 11.32 3.98
CA VAL A 109 1.38 11.98 4.58
C VAL A 109 1.15 12.11 6.08
N GLY A 110 2.01 11.46 6.88
CA GLY A 110 1.82 11.35 8.33
C GLY A 110 0.48 10.69 8.65
N SER A 111 -0.33 11.34 9.49
CA SER A 111 -1.66 10.87 9.89
C SER A 111 -2.80 11.30 8.96
N THR A 112 -2.51 12.00 7.86
CA THR A 112 -3.53 12.56 6.97
C THR A 112 -3.48 11.91 5.59
N ALA A 113 -4.64 11.71 4.98
CA ALA A 113 -4.75 11.19 3.63
C ALA A 113 -5.76 11.99 2.79
N TRP A 114 -5.47 12.14 1.49
CA TRP A 114 -6.33 12.83 0.53
C TRP A 114 -6.64 11.89 -0.63
N ALA A 115 -7.92 11.77 -0.99
CA ALA A 115 -8.31 11.05 -2.19
C ALA A 115 -7.68 11.71 -3.43
N LEU A 116 -7.10 10.90 -4.33
CA LEU A 116 -6.56 11.42 -5.58
C LEU A 116 -7.64 12.09 -6.44
N SER A 117 -8.89 11.64 -6.34
CA SER A 117 -10.03 12.30 -6.98
C SER A 117 -10.26 13.72 -6.46
N LEU A 118 -10.07 13.96 -5.16
CA LEU A 118 -10.18 15.28 -4.55
C LEU A 118 -9.04 16.19 -5.02
N VAL A 119 -7.79 15.70 -5.01
CA VAL A 119 -6.63 16.45 -5.50
C VAL A 119 -6.85 16.86 -6.96
N LYS A 120 -7.29 15.90 -7.80
CA LYS A 120 -7.61 16.16 -9.22
C LYS A 120 -8.71 17.20 -9.39
N ALA A 121 -9.77 17.14 -8.60
CA ALA A 121 -10.91 18.07 -8.70
C ALA A 121 -10.54 19.49 -8.27
N ARG A 122 -9.65 19.63 -7.28
CA ARG A 122 -9.18 20.93 -6.80
C ARG A 122 -8.02 21.49 -7.62
N GLY A 123 -7.30 20.65 -8.36
CA GLY A 123 -6.09 21.01 -9.11
C GLY A 123 -4.87 21.20 -8.22
N GLU A 124 -5.06 21.81 -7.05
CA GLU A 124 -4.05 21.99 -6.03
C GLU A 124 -4.67 21.94 -4.63
N ILE A 125 -3.95 21.34 -3.68
CA ILE A 125 -4.27 21.42 -2.25
C ILE A 125 -3.01 21.86 -1.51
N LEU A 126 -3.13 22.97 -0.77
CA LEU A 126 -2.12 23.49 0.15
C LEU A 126 -2.55 23.14 1.58
N THR A 127 -1.67 22.45 2.32
CA THR A 127 -1.95 22.02 3.69
C THR A 127 -0.66 21.99 4.50
N GLY A 128 -0.49 22.97 5.38
CA GLY A 128 0.78 23.19 6.06
C GLY A 128 1.88 23.52 5.04
N ASP A 129 2.95 22.73 5.05
CA ASP A 129 4.08 22.78 4.12
C ASP A 129 3.89 21.90 2.87
N LEU A 130 2.77 21.16 2.79
CA LEU A 130 2.49 20.26 1.68
C LEU A 130 1.76 20.95 0.53
N ARG A 131 2.22 20.66 -0.68
CA ARG A 131 1.57 20.99 -1.95
C ARG A 131 1.25 19.72 -2.72
N LEU A 132 -0.03 19.40 -2.87
CA LEU A 132 -0.51 18.25 -3.64
C LEU A 132 -1.02 18.71 -5.01
N ARG A 133 -0.55 18.06 -6.08
CA ARG A 133 -0.90 18.32 -7.49
C ARG A 133 -0.91 17.03 -8.31
#